data_AF-A0A4U5QL70-F1
#
_entry.id   AF-A0A4U5QL70-F1
#
_cell.length_a   1.000
_cell.length_b   1.000
_cell.length_c   1.000
_cell.angle_alpha   90.00
_cell.angle_beta   90.00
_cell.angle_gamma   90.00
#
_symmetry.space_group_name_H-M   'P 1'
#
loop_
_entity.id
_entity.type
_entity.pdbx_description
1 polymer ?
#
loop_
_entity_poly.entity_id
_entity_poly.type
_entity_poly.pdbx_seq_one_letter_code
_entity_poly.pdbx_strand_id
1 'polypeptide(L)'
;MEGIIMLKTGNLISLSEQQLVDCDVGNKGCEGGLMDNAFKYIIRNGGLTSEDNYPYQGADGTCYSEKAASIAAEITGYEDVPQNNENALLQAVAKQPVSVAIDGGGNDFRFYSSGVFEGDCGTNLNHAVTAIGYGTDSDGTDYWLVKNSWGTSWGESGYMRMRRGIGSSEGLCGVAKDASYPTVHE
;
A
#
# COMPACT_ATOMS: atom_id res chain seq x y z
N MET A 1 -5.65 4.83 1.13
CA MET A 1 -6.39 6.03 1.58
C MET A 1 -6.49 7.08 0.49
N GLU A 2 -5.40 7.77 0.11
CA GLU A 2 -5.41 8.88 -0.86
C GLU A 2 -6.15 8.56 -2.17
N GLY A 3 -5.91 7.36 -2.73
CA GLY A 3 -6.53 6.91 -3.97
C GLY A 3 -8.06 6.84 -3.91
N ILE A 4 -8.64 6.27 -2.85
CA ILE A 4 -10.11 6.18 -2.73
C ILE A 4 -10.72 7.56 -2.47
N ILE A 5 -10.03 8.44 -1.76
CA ILE A 5 -10.47 9.82 -1.51
C ILE A 5 -10.51 10.61 -2.82
N MET A 6 -9.48 10.49 -3.66
CA MET A 6 -9.47 11.09 -5.00
C MET A 6 -10.63 10.56 -5.84
N LEU A 7 -10.87 9.24 -5.86
CA LEU A 7 -11.96 8.65 -6.62
C LEU A 7 -13.35 9.10 -6.16
N LYS A 8 -13.54 9.32 -4.85
CA LYS A 8 -14.83 9.72 -4.27
C LYS A 8 -15.09 11.21 -4.32
N THR A 9 -14.06 12.03 -4.12
CA THR A 9 -14.21 13.48 -3.94
C THR A 9 -13.70 14.30 -5.12
N GLY A 10 -12.87 13.71 -5.99
CA GLY A 10 -12.15 14.43 -7.05
C GLY A 10 -10.94 15.23 -6.54
N ASN A 11 -10.66 15.21 -5.24
CA ASN A 11 -9.54 15.93 -4.64
C ASN A 11 -8.45 14.96 -4.19
N LEU A 12 -7.27 15.09 -4.79
CA LEU A 12 -6.08 14.38 -4.34
C LEU A 12 -5.44 15.15 -3.19
N ILE A 13 -5.44 14.56 -2.00
CA ILE A 13 -4.87 15.13 -0.77
C ILE A 13 -3.79 14.18 -0.29
N SER A 14 -2.60 14.73 -0.01
CA SER A 14 -1.53 13.97 0.65
C SER A 14 -1.83 13.82 2.13
N LEU A 15 -1.83 12.58 2.62
CA LEU A 15 -2.23 12.24 4.00
C LEU A 15 -1.02 11.85 4.83
N SER A 16 -1.09 12.12 6.14
CA SER A 16 0.06 11.92 7.04
C SER A 16 0.27 10.45 7.38
N GLU A 17 1.36 9.86 6.90
CA GLU A 17 1.85 8.58 7.42
C GLU A 17 2.41 8.74 8.85
N GLN A 18 2.95 9.90 9.21
CA GLN A 18 3.50 10.13 10.55
C GLN A 18 2.43 10.01 11.64
N GLN A 19 1.19 10.46 11.37
CA GLN A 19 0.08 10.24 12.30
C GLN A 19 -0.12 8.74 12.57
N LEU A 20 0.01 7.88 11.55
CA LEU A 20 -0.08 6.43 11.76
C LEU A 20 1.09 5.91 12.58
N VAL A 21 2.32 6.34 12.28
CA VAL A 21 3.52 5.95 13.04
C VAL A 21 3.39 6.31 14.53
N ASP A 22 2.93 7.53 14.83
CA ASP A 22 2.94 8.06 16.19
C ASP A 22 1.70 7.66 17.02
N CYS A 23 0.53 7.52 16.37
CA CYS A 23 -0.75 7.42 17.05
C CYS A 23 -1.45 6.06 16.94
N ASP A 24 -1.13 5.24 15.93
CA ASP A 24 -1.72 3.91 15.80
C ASP A 24 -1.03 2.91 16.73
N VAL A 25 -1.53 2.83 17.96
CA VAL A 25 -1.08 1.87 18.98
C VAL A 25 -1.42 0.41 18.65
N GLY A 26 -2.20 0.14 17.60
CA GLY A 26 -2.41 -1.20 17.05
C GLY A 26 -1.22 -1.71 16.22
N ASN A 27 -0.33 -0.79 15.82
CA ASN A 27 0.94 -1.06 15.16
C ASN A 27 2.11 -0.66 16.07
N LYS A 28 3.34 -0.83 15.58
CA LYS A 28 4.57 -0.62 16.37
C LYS A 28 5.46 0.46 15.77
N GLY A 29 4.85 1.47 15.14
CA GLY A 29 5.58 2.56 14.49
C GLY A 29 6.66 2.05 13.53
N CYS A 30 7.90 2.46 13.76
CA CYS A 30 9.06 2.06 12.94
C CYS A 30 9.44 0.57 13.03
N GLU A 31 8.97 -0.16 14.05
CA GLU A 31 9.19 -1.61 14.19
C GLU A 31 8.19 -2.46 13.38
N GLY A 32 7.35 -1.80 12.58
CA GLY A 32 6.44 -2.42 11.63
C GLY A 32 4.99 -2.47 12.09
N GLY A 33 4.15 -3.03 11.21
CA GLY A 33 2.71 -3.06 11.40
C GLY A 33 1.97 -3.73 10.25
N LEU A 34 0.64 -3.71 10.34
CA LEU A 34 -0.29 -4.23 9.36
C LEU A 34 -1.21 -3.11 8.86
N MET A 35 -1.51 -3.13 7.56
CA MET A 35 -2.36 -2.12 6.90
C MET A 35 -3.78 -2.11 7.47
N ASP A 36 -4.32 -3.28 7.84
CA ASP A 36 -5.64 -3.40 8.46
C ASP A 36 -5.73 -2.71 9.82
N ASN A 37 -4.66 -2.77 10.62
CA ASN A 37 -4.61 -2.08 11.90
C ASN A 37 -4.63 -0.57 11.69
N ALA A 38 -3.91 -0.09 10.67
CA ALA A 38 -3.96 1.31 10.28
C ALA A 38 -5.37 1.70 9.84
N PHE A 39 -6.06 0.91 8.99
CA PHE A 39 -7.45 1.20 8.63
C PHE A 39 -8.38 1.22 9.84
N LYS A 40 -8.26 0.27 10.77
CA LYS A 40 -9.03 0.27 12.04
C LYS A 40 -8.77 1.52 12.87
N TYR A 41 -7.53 1.96 12.98
CA TYR A 41 -7.18 3.19 13.67
C TYR A 41 -7.85 4.39 12.99
N ILE A 42 -7.74 4.53 11.67
CA ILE A 42 -8.32 5.64 10.91
C ILE A 42 -9.82 5.73 11.14
N ILE A 43 -10.54 4.60 11.07
CA ILE A 43 -11.99 4.54 11.32
C ILE A 43 -12.31 4.99 12.75
N ARG A 44 -11.55 4.52 13.76
CA ARG A 44 -11.77 4.86 15.18
C ARG A 44 -11.41 6.31 15.51
N ASN A 45 -10.38 6.85 14.86
CA ASN A 45 -9.93 8.22 15.04
C ASN A 45 -10.86 9.23 14.34
N GLY A 46 -11.71 8.77 13.44
CA GLY A 46 -12.54 9.64 12.61
C GLY A 46 -11.77 10.27 11.45
N GLY A 47 -10.72 9.61 10.96
CA GLY A 47 -9.95 10.02 9.79
C GLY A 47 -8.46 10.25 10.03
N LEU A 48 -7.79 10.75 9.00
CA LEU A 48 -6.40 11.20 9.00
C LEU A 48 -6.30 12.69 8.71
N THR A 49 -5.26 13.32 9.26
CA THR A 49 -4.82 14.66 8.84
C THR A 49 -3.98 14.59 7.56
N SER A 50 -3.77 15.75 6.92
CA SER A 50 -2.87 15.89 5.79
C SER A 50 -1.39 15.81 6.19
N GLU A 51 -0.55 15.44 5.23
CA GLU A 51 0.91 15.45 5.34
C GLU A 51 1.43 16.86 5.69
N ASP A 52 0.88 17.92 5.08
CA ASP A 52 1.27 19.30 5.37
C ASP A 52 1.08 19.70 6.84
N ASN A 53 0.05 19.17 7.50
CA ASN A 53 -0.22 19.47 8.91
C ASN A 53 0.65 18.62 9.86
N TYR A 54 0.88 17.36 9.52
CA TYR A 54 1.67 16.41 10.32
C TYR A 54 2.72 15.69 9.44
N PRO A 55 3.85 16.37 9.14
CA PRO A 55 4.82 15.87 8.16
C PRO A 55 5.61 14.65 8.63
N TYR A 56 5.99 13.80 7.70
CA TYR A 56 6.84 12.64 7.92
C TYR A 56 8.21 12.99 8.48
N GLN A 57 8.60 12.29 9.55
CA GLN A 57 9.88 12.45 10.26
C GLN A 57 10.79 11.22 10.12
N GLY A 58 10.26 10.08 9.67
CA GLY A 58 11.05 8.85 9.50
C GLY A 58 11.55 8.24 10.82
N ALA A 59 10.87 8.53 11.93
CA ALA A 59 11.15 7.99 13.25
C ALA A 59 9.87 7.98 14.10
N ASP A 60 9.86 7.15 15.15
CA ASP A 60 8.79 7.17 16.14
C ASP A 60 8.76 8.51 16.88
N GLY A 61 7.57 9.09 17.02
CA GLY A 61 7.30 10.28 17.78
C GLY A 61 6.25 10.05 18.87
N THR A 62 5.93 11.13 19.58
CA THR A 62 4.75 11.14 20.45
C THR A 62 3.54 11.57 19.62
N CYS A 63 2.42 10.85 19.74
CA CYS A 63 1.18 11.23 19.07
C CYS A 63 0.77 12.67 19.40
N TYR A 64 0.81 13.55 18.39
CA TYR A 64 0.33 14.92 18.52
C TYR A 64 -1.17 14.98 18.22
N SER A 65 -1.97 14.71 19.24
CA SER A 65 -3.44 14.62 19.17
C SER A 65 -4.12 15.87 18.58
N GLU A 66 -3.65 17.09 18.90
CA GLU A 66 -4.24 18.32 18.35
C GLU A 66 -4.09 18.40 16.82
N LYS A 67 -2.94 17.99 16.28
CA LYS A 67 -2.74 17.91 14.83
C LYS A 67 -3.56 16.77 14.22
N ALA A 68 -3.56 15.60 14.85
CA ALA A 68 -4.31 14.44 14.41
C ALA A 68 -5.84 14.68 14.38
N ALA A 69 -6.35 15.61 15.20
CA ALA A 69 -7.75 16.01 15.21
C ALA A 69 -8.18 16.89 14.01
N SER A 70 -7.23 17.42 13.23
CA SER A 70 -7.52 18.18 12.01
C SER A 70 -7.74 17.22 10.84
N ILE A 71 -8.94 16.67 10.74
CA ILE A 71 -9.28 15.64 9.73
C ILE A 71 -9.27 16.22 8.31
N ALA A 72 -8.49 15.58 7.43
CA ALA A 72 -8.40 15.87 6.01
C ALA A 72 -9.10 14.80 5.15
N ALA A 73 -9.19 13.57 5.63
CA ALA A 73 -9.86 12.47 4.93
C ALA A 73 -10.36 11.38 5.88
N GLU A 74 -11.46 10.75 5.49
CA GLU A 74 -12.15 9.73 6.29
C GLU A 74 -12.46 8.49 5.46
N ILE A 75 -12.55 7.35 6.13
CA ILE A 75 -13.07 6.09 5.60
C ILE A 75 -14.06 5.49 6.59
N THR A 76 -15.00 4.72 6.09
CA THR A 76 -16.06 4.10 6.90
C THR A 76 -15.79 2.63 7.19
N GLY A 77 -14.85 2.01 6.45
CA GLY A 77 -14.55 0.59 6.54
C GLY A 77 -13.29 0.21 5.77
N TYR A 78 -13.00 -1.08 5.74
CA TYR A 78 -12.01 -1.70 4.87
C TYR A 78 -12.42 -3.13 4.58
N GLU A 79 -11.92 -3.69 3.49
CA GLU A 79 -12.16 -5.07 3.08
C GLU A 79 -10.83 -5.77 2.74
N ASP A 80 -10.77 -7.06 3.08
CA ASP A 80 -9.67 -7.93 2.70
C ASP A 80 -9.99 -8.58 1.35
N VAL A 81 -9.01 -8.59 0.46
CA VAL A 81 -9.07 -9.39 -0.75
C VAL A 81 -8.92 -10.86 -0.35
N PRO A 82 -9.73 -11.79 -0.91
CA PRO A 82 -9.56 -13.22 -0.69
C PRO A 82 -8.10 -13.66 -0.87
N GLN A 83 -7.53 -14.25 0.17
CA GLN A 83 -6.12 -14.67 0.17
C GLN A 83 -5.83 -15.63 -0.98
N ASN A 84 -4.63 -15.51 -1.55
CA ASN A 84 -4.09 -16.35 -2.61
C ASN A 84 -4.95 -16.36 -3.88
N ASN A 85 -5.53 -15.20 -4.21
CA ASN A 85 -6.42 -15.06 -5.36
C ASN A 85 -6.06 -13.81 -6.18
N GLU A 86 -5.09 -13.94 -7.08
CA GLU A 86 -4.69 -12.87 -7.99
C GLU A 86 -5.86 -12.33 -8.85
N ASN A 87 -6.87 -13.16 -9.14
CA ASN A 87 -8.05 -12.68 -9.87
C ASN A 87 -8.92 -11.77 -9.00
N ALA A 88 -9.15 -12.11 -7.72
CA ALA A 88 -9.85 -11.23 -6.80
C ALA A 88 -9.07 -9.92 -6.57
N LEU A 89 -7.75 -10.01 -6.43
CA LEU A 89 -6.88 -8.83 -6.37
C LEU A 89 -7.00 -7.97 -7.62
N LEU A 90 -7.06 -8.57 -8.81
CA LEU A 90 -7.21 -7.86 -10.08
C LEU A 90 -8.52 -7.07 -10.11
N GLN A 91 -9.62 -7.69 -9.67
CA GLN A 91 -10.91 -7.03 -9.59
C GLN A 91 -10.93 -5.86 -8.58
N ALA A 92 -10.18 -5.97 -7.49
CA ALA A 92 -10.04 -4.89 -6.51
C ALA A 92 -9.20 -3.72 -7.07
N VAL A 93 -8.03 -4.03 -7.63
CA VAL A 93 -7.11 -3.03 -8.24
C VAL A 93 -7.77 -2.30 -9.41
N ALA A 94 -8.64 -2.97 -10.17
CA ALA A 94 -9.43 -2.35 -11.24
C ALA A 94 -10.37 -1.23 -10.75
N LYS A 95 -10.74 -1.24 -9.47
CA LYS A 95 -11.66 -0.26 -8.87
C LYS A 95 -10.94 0.86 -8.12
N GLN A 96 -9.84 0.53 -7.45
CA GLN A 96 -9.06 1.48 -6.63
C GLN A 96 -7.68 0.91 -6.30
N PRO A 97 -6.73 1.74 -5.85
CA PRO A 97 -5.48 1.25 -5.29
C PRO A 97 -5.69 0.33 -4.08
N VAL A 98 -4.91 -0.75 -4.01
CA VAL A 98 -4.98 -1.78 -2.96
C VAL A 98 -3.64 -1.87 -2.24
N SER A 99 -3.67 -1.92 -0.91
CA SER A 99 -2.47 -2.18 -0.12
C SER A 99 -2.16 -3.68 -0.17
N VAL A 100 -0.91 -4.04 -0.45
CA VAL A 100 -0.48 -5.44 -0.55
C VAL A 100 0.84 -5.63 0.21
N ALA A 101 0.99 -6.78 0.85
CA ALA A 101 2.26 -7.19 1.44
C ALA A 101 3.01 -8.14 0.50
N ILE A 102 4.33 -8.00 0.46
CA ILE A 102 5.26 -8.79 -0.36
C ILE A 102 6.51 -9.18 0.43
N ASP A 103 7.25 -10.17 -0.07
CA ASP A 103 8.64 -10.40 0.30
C ASP A 103 9.57 -9.51 -0.55
N GLY A 104 9.96 -8.37 0.01
CA GLY A 104 10.87 -7.39 -0.61
C GLY A 104 12.31 -7.49 -0.12
N GLY A 105 12.68 -8.56 0.61
CA GLY A 105 13.98 -8.68 1.26
C GLY A 105 15.14 -9.12 0.34
N GLY A 106 14.81 -9.72 -0.81
CA GLY A 106 15.77 -10.27 -1.77
C GLY A 106 16.59 -9.20 -2.49
N ASN A 107 17.81 -9.56 -2.92
CA ASN A 107 18.69 -8.64 -3.66
C ASN A 107 18.08 -8.20 -4.99
N ASP A 108 17.41 -9.10 -5.71
CA ASP A 108 16.78 -8.77 -6.99
C ASP A 108 15.73 -7.66 -6.82
N PHE A 109 14.93 -7.72 -5.75
CA PHE A 109 13.98 -6.67 -5.42
C PHE A 109 14.69 -5.35 -5.04
N ARG A 110 15.71 -5.43 -4.17
CA ARG A 110 16.46 -4.26 -3.68
C ARG A 110 17.16 -3.49 -4.81
N PHE A 111 17.67 -4.18 -5.82
CA PHE A 111 18.41 -3.60 -6.94
C PHE A 111 17.58 -3.49 -8.23
N TYR A 112 16.27 -3.73 -8.16
CA TYR A 112 15.38 -3.49 -9.29
C TYR A 112 15.50 -2.06 -9.82
N SER A 113 15.57 -1.93 -11.15
CA SER A 113 15.72 -0.65 -11.84
C SER A 113 14.67 -0.43 -12.92
N SER A 114 14.33 -1.44 -13.71
CA SER A 114 13.32 -1.34 -14.77
C SER A 114 12.91 -2.72 -15.29
N GLY A 115 11.86 -2.75 -16.12
CA GLY A 115 11.34 -3.98 -16.74
C GLY A 115 10.26 -4.65 -15.89
N VAL A 116 9.68 -5.73 -16.40
CA VAL A 116 8.83 -6.59 -15.56
C VAL A 116 9.75 -7.40 -14.64
N PHE A 117 9.59 -7.21 -13.34
CA PHE A 117 10.31 -7.93 -12.30
C PHE A 117 9.86 -9.40 -12.28
N GLU A 118 10.84 -10.28 -12.48
CA GLU A 118 10.71 -11.74 -12.39
C GLU A 118 11.77 -12.34 -11.45
N GLY A 119 12.41 -11.49 -10.64
CA GLY A 119 13.52 -11.89 -9.78
C GLY A 119 13.10 -12.82 -8.65
N ASP A 120 14.09 -13.49 -8.05
CA ASP A 120 13.86 -14.45 -6.99
C ASP A 120 13.40 -13.75 -5.70
N CYS A 121 12.27 -14.22 -5.16
CA CYS A 121 11.72 -13.82 -3.88
C CYS A 121 10.94 -14.98 -3.24
N GLY A 122 10.85 -14.99 -1.91
CA GLY A 122 10.01 -15.94 -1.19
C GLY A 122 8.57 -15.44 -1.07
N THR A 123 7.85 -15.99 -0.10
CA THR A 123 6.51 -15.51 0.28
C THR A 123 6.42 -15.20 1.78
N ASN A 124 7.58 -14.95 2.40
CA ASN A 124 7.71 -14.50 3.78
C ASN A 124 7.58 -12.97 3.81
N LEU A 125 6.34 -12.51 3.87
CA LEU A 125 5.98 -11.10 3.74
C LEU A 125 6.72 -10.23 4.77
N ASN A 126 7.36 -9.16 4.29
CA ASN A 126 8.16 -8.25 5.12
C ASN A 126 8.08 -6.78 4.68
N HIS A 127 7.39 -6.48 3.58
CA HIS A 127 7.29 -5.14 3.05
C HIS A 127 5.87 -4.87 2.53
N ALA A 128 5.32 -3.71 2.86
CA ALA A 128 4.01 -3.27 2.41
C ALA A 128 4.15 -2.24 1.29
N VAL A 129 3.40 -2.43 0.21
CA VAL A 129 3.39 -1.58 -0.99
C VAL A 129 1.96 -1.35 -1.45
N THR A 130 1.76 -0.55 -2.50
CA THR A 130 0.43 -0.30 -3.06
C THR A 130 0.37 -0.77 -4.51
N ALA A 131 -0.52 -1.73 -4.80
CA ALA A 131 -0.89 -2.07 -6.17
C ALA A 131 -1.84 -0.98 -6.70
N ILE A 132 -1.39 -0.24 -7.71
CA ILE A 132 -2.09 0.93 -8.28
C ILE A 132 -2.62 0.67 -9.70
N GLY A 133 -2.31 -0.49 -10.27
CA GLY A 133 -2.74 -0.88 -11.61
C GLY A 133 -2.19 -2.23 -12.01
N TYR A 134 -2.47 -2.62 -13.25
CA TYR A 134 -1.95 -3.81 -13.89
C TYR A 134 -1.95 -3.60 -15.41
N GLY A 135 -1.21 -4.44 -16.13
CA GLY A 135 -1.16 -4.39 -17.58
C GLY A 135 -0.46 -5.61 -18.18
N THR A 136 -0.12 -5.48 -19.45
CA THR A 136 0.67 -6.44 -20.22
C THR A 136 1.76 -5.65 -20.92
N ASP A 137 3.01 -6.08 -20.79
CA ASP A 137 4.15 -5.45 -21.47
C ASP A 137 4.16 -5.83 -22.96
N SER A 138 4.98 -5.14 -23.76
CA SER A 138 5.09 -5.30 -25.20
C SER A 138 5.48 -6.72 -25.66
N ASP A 139 6.10 -7.51 -24.79
CA ASP A 139 6.47 -8.92 -25.03
C ASP A 139 5.35 -9.91 -24.65
N GLY A 140 4.21 -9.41 -24.15
CA GLY A 140 3.09 -10.23 -23.70
C GLY A 140 3.13 -10.58 -22.20
N THR A 141 4.11 -10.09 -21.44
CA THR A 141 4.23 -10.39 -20.01
C THR A 141 3.26 -9.56 -19.18
N ASP A 142 2.35 -10.23 -18.49
CA ASP A 142 1.40 -9.62 -17.57
C ASP A 142 2.09 -9.12 -16.29
N TYR A 143 1.72 -7.92 -15.82
CA TYR A 143 2.30 -7.32 -14.62
C TYR A 143 1.28 -6.61 -13.73
N TRP A 144 1.61 -6.50 -12.44
CA TRP A 144 1.10 -5.53 -11.47
C TRP A 144 1.94 -4.26 -11.52
N LEU A 145 1.30 -3.08 -11.51
CA LEU A 145 1.99 -1.82 -11.29
C LEU A 145 1.94 -1.47 -9.81
N VAL A 146 3.10 -1.46 -9.16
CA VAL A 146 3.24 -1.29 -7.72
C VAL A 146 3.98 0.02 -7.42
N LYS A 147 3.42 0.84 -6.52
CA LYS A 147 4.06 2.02 -5.93
C LYS A 147 4.84 1.60 -4.68
N ASN A 148 6.14 1.90 -4.65
CA ASN A 148 7.01 1.66 -3.50
C ASN A 148 7.26 2.96 -2.69
N SER A 149 7.86 2.83 -1.51
CA SER A 149 8.15 3.93 -0.57
C SER A 149 9.64 4.27 -0.45
N TRP A 150 10.48 3.82 -1.39
CA TRP A 150 11.95 4.00 -1.36
C TRP A 150 12.46 5.17 -2.23
N GLY A 151 11.58 6.13 -2.50
CA GLY A 151 11.90 7.31 -3.29
C GLY A 151 12.00 7.04 -4.80
N THR A 152 12.15 8.12 -5.57
CA THR A 152 12.08 8.07 -7.04
C THR A 152 13.34 7.55 -7.72
N SER A 153 14.45 7.40 -6.99
CA SER A 153 15.69 6.84 -7.52
C SER A 153 15.67 5.32 -7.63
N TRP A 154 14.72 4.65 -6.97
CA TRP A 154 14.56 3.20 -7.02
C TRP A 154 13.57 2.80 -8.11
N GLY A 155 13.86 1.72 -8.85
CA GLY A 155 12.97 1.22 -9.88
C GLY A 155 12.60 2.25 -10.95
N GLU A 156 11.38 2.13 -11.47
CA GLU A 156 10.84 2.98 -12.53
C GLU A 156 10.24 4.25 -11.90
N SER A 157 11.09 5.18 -11.45
CA SER A 157 10.68 6.40 -10.74
C SER A 157 9.91 6.14 -9.43
N GLY A 158 10.32 5.13 -8.67
CA GLY A 158 9.66 4.69 -7.43
C GLY A 158 8.61 3.60 -7.62
N TYR A 159 8.38 3.16 -8.86
CA TYR A 159 7.43 2.12 -9.21
C TYR A 159 8.12 0.83 -9.65
N MET A 160 7.38 -0.26 -9.62
CA MET A 160 7.81 -1.56 -10.15
C MET A 160 6.66 -2.18 -10.94
N ARG A 161 6.99 -2.74 -12.10
CA ARG A 161 6.12 -3.68 -12.80
C ARG A 161 6.48 -5.07 -12.34
N MET A 162 5.62 -5.74 -11.60
CA MET A 162 5.89 -7.05 -10.99
C MET A 162 5.10 -8.14 -11.72
N ARG A 163 5.73 -9.23 -12.14
CA ARG A 163 5.05 -10.26 -12.96
C ARG A 163 3.79 -10.78 -12.26
N ARG A 164 2.70 -10.87 -13.03
CA ARG A 164 1.39 -11.37 -12.60
C ARG A 164 1.10 -12.71 -13.26
N GLY A 165 0.37 -13.58 -12.58
CA GLY A 165 -0.11 -14.83 -13.19
C GLY A 165 0.99 -15.86 -13.41
N ILE A 166 1.90 -16.00 -12.44
CA ILE A 166 3.03 -16.95 -12.50
C ILE A 166 2.62 -18.41 -12.23
N GLY A 167 1.32 -18.69 -12.09
CA GLY A 167 0.79 -20.02 -11.75
C GLY A 167 0.82 -20.36 -10.26
N SER A 168 1.48 -19.56 -9.43
CA SER A 168 1.37 -19.61 -7.96
C SER A 168 0.13 -18.86 -7.49
N SER A 169 -0.68 -19.47 -6.62
CA SER A 169 -1.84 -18.80 -6.03
C SER A 169 -1.46 -17.64 -5.11
N GLU A 170 -0.28 -17.69 -4.49
CA GLU A 170 0.24 -16.61 -3.63
C GLU A 170 0.69 -15.38 -4.45
N GLY A 171 0.83 -15.52 -5.78
CA GLY A 171 1.42 -14.51 -6.66
C GLY A 171 2.94 -14.36 -6.45
N LEU A 172 3.61 -13.64 -7.36
CA LEU A 172 5.05 -13.37 -7.22
C LEU A 172 5.30 -12.58 -5.93
N CYS A 173 6.33 -12.99 -5.17
CA CYS A 173 6.69 -12.44 -3.86
C CYS A 173 5.57 -12.46 -2.81
N GLY A 174 4.51 -13.27 -3.01
CA GLY A 174 3.38 -13.34 -2.10
C GLY A 174 2.37 -12.20 -2.23
N VAL A 175 2.36 -11.45 -3.33
CA VAL A 175 1.52 -10.25 -3.54
C VAL A 175 0.01 -10.47 -3.34
N ALA A 176 -0.48 -11.70 -3.51
CA ALA A 176 -1.88 -12.04 -3.30
C ALA A 176 -2.18 -12.66 -1.94
N LYS A 177 -1.19 -12.77 -1.03
CA LYS A 177 -1.36 -13.39 0.29
C LYS A 177 -2.10 -12.51 1.29
N ASP A 178 -1.74 -11.24 1.32
CA ASP A 178 -2.25 -10.27 2.29
C ASP A 178 -2.46 -8.92 1.61
N ALA A 179 -3.71 -8.65 1.27
CA ALA A 179 -4.12 -7.50 0.49
C ALA A 179 -5.44 -6.96 1.02
N SER A 180 -5.51 -5.66 1.26
CA SER A 180 -6.70 -5.01 1.79
C SER A 180 -6.84 -3.60 1.24
N TYR A 181 -8.07 -3.10 1.24
CA TYR A 181 -8.37 -1.77 0.73
C TYR A 181 -9.44 -1.07 1.58
N PRO A 182 -9.32 0.26 1.76
CA PRO A 182 -10.31 1.02 2.50
C PRO A 182 -11.58 1.23 1.69
N THR A 183 -12.72 1.35 2.38
CA THR A 183 -14.03 1.63 1.80
C THR A 183 -14.60 2.94 2.34
N VAL A 184 -15.32 3.66 1.47
CA VAL A 184 -16.11 4.84 1.83
C VAL A 184 -17.55 4.54 1.42
N HIS A 185 -18.38 4.17 2.40
CA HIS A 185 -19.81 3.97 2.21
C HIS A 185 -20.51 5.34 2.13
N GLU A 186 -21.52 5.41 1.27
CA GLU A 186 -22.42 6.56 1.14
C GLU A 186 -23.45 6.60 2.27
#